data_AF-A0A964EM10-F1
#
_entry.id   AF-A0A964EM10-F1
#
_cell.length_a   1.000
_cell.length_b   1.000
_cell.length_c   1.000
_cell.angle_alpha   90.00
_cell.angle_beta   90.00
_cell.angle_gamma   90.00
#
_symmetry.space_group_name_H-M   'P 1'
#
loop_
_entity.id
_entity.type
_entity.pdbx_description
1 polymer ?
#
loop_
_entity_poly.entity_id
_entity_poly.type
_entity_poly.pdbx_seq_one_letter_code
_entity_poly.pdbx_strand_id
1 'polypeptide(L)'
;MFQILILVATGLAAGYLSGLLGLGGGVIVIPALIYLLGYSQHLAQGTTLGLMVLPIGLAAALEYHKKGFLDVRAALIMAVVFVIGSYMGSKMALQVDAVTLRKGFAVLLVAIALKMFFQTR
;
A
#
# COMPACT_ATOMS: atom_id res chain seq x y z
N MET A 1 13.34 12.69 17.53
CA MET A 1 12.16 13.58 17.37
C MET A 1 11.78 13.76 15.91
N PHE A 2 12.71 14.19 15.04
CA PHE A 2 12.44 14.43 13.61
C PHE A 2 11.88 13.22 12.84
N GLN A 3 12.43 12.02 13.05
CA GLN A 3 11.93 10.78 12.44
C GLN A 3 10.46 10.50 12.80
N ILE A 4 10.07 10.71 14.05
CA ILE A 4 8.69 10.47 14.51
C ILE A 4 7.73 11.42 13.79
N LEU A 5 8.11 12.69 13.61
CA LEU A 5 7.30 13.65 12.86
C LEU A 5 7.10 13.22 11.40
N ILE A 6 8.14 12.72 10.74
CA ILE A 6 8.04 12.20 9.36
C ILE A 6 7.09 11.00 9.31
N LEU A 7 7.20 10.06 10.24
CA LEU A 7 6.32 8.89 10.30
C LEU A 7 4.86 9.27 10.53
N VAL A 8 4.59 10.22 11.44
CA VAL A 8 3.25 10.72 11.72
C VAL A 8 2.67 11.43 10.49
N ALA A 9 3.42 12.36 9.89
CA ALA A 9 2.98 13.09 8.69
C ALA A 9 2.71 12.14 7.52
N THR A 10 3.60 11.16 7.31
CA THR A 10 3.45 10.13 6.28
C THR A 10 2.21 9.28 6.54
N GLY A 11 2.00 8.83 7.78
CA GLY A 11 0.84 8.03 8.17
C GLY A 11 -0.48 8.78 7.96
N LEU A 12 -0.54 10.05 8.33
CA LEU A 12 -1.71 10.90 8.12
C LEU A 12 -2.01 11.12 6.63
N ALA A 13 -0.99 11.49 5.85
CA ALA A 13 -1.14 11.71 4.41
C ALA A 13 -1.54 10.40 3.69
N ALA A 14 -0.88 9.29 4.01
CA ALA A 14 -1.19 7.99 3.45
C ALA A 14 -2.59 7.51 3.83
N GLY A 15 -3.02 7.70 5.08
CA GLY A 15 -4.36 7.36 5.54
C GLY A 15 -5.44 8.18 4.84
N TYR A 16 -5.27 9.50 4.77
CA TYR A 16 -6.20 10.40 4.07
C TYR A 16 -6.36 10.02 2.60
N LEU A 17 -5.25 9.87 1.89
CA LEU A 17 -5.27 9.51 0.47
C LEU A 17 -5.74 8.07 0.24
N SER A 18 -5.49 7.15 1.17
CA SER A 18 -6.04 5.79 1.09
C SER A 18 -7.57 5.78 1.23
N GLY A 19 -8.14 6.60 2.11
CA GLY A 19 -9.60 6.72 2.24
C GLY A 19 -10.24 7.41 1.03
N LEU A 20 -9.57 8.43 0.49
CA LEU A 20 -10.04 9.20 -0.65
C LEU A 20 -9.95 8.43 -1.99
N LEU A 21 -8.84 7.72 -2.22
CA LEU A 21 -8.52 7.11 -3.51
C LEU A 21 -8.57 5.57 -3.51
N GLY A 22 -8.68 4.93 -2.34
CA GLY A 22 -8.71 3.47 -2.23
C GLY A 22 -7.37 2.75 -2.48
N LEU A 23 -6.24 3.46 -2.51
CA LEU A 23 -4.92 2.92 -2.90
C LEU A 23 -4.23 2.05 -1.84
N GLY A 24 -4.76 1.99 -0.61
CA GLY A 24 -4.14 1.29 0.53
C GLY A 24 -2.95 2.02 1.17
N GLY A 25 -2.53 3.18 0.66
CA GLY A 25 -1.49 4.03 1.25
C GLY A 25 -0.05 3.64 0.93
N GLY A 26 0.21 2.42 0.44
CA GLY A 26 1.58 1.93 0.18
C GLY A 26 2.35 2.72 -0.90
N VAL A 27 1.62 3.28 -1.87
CA VAL A 27 2.16 4.18 -2.90
C VAL A 27 2.79 5.45 -2.30
N ILE A 28 2.37 5.86 -1.11
CA ILE A 28 2.87 7.04 -0.40
C ILE A 28 3.89 6.65 0.66
N VAL A 29 3.58 5.62 1.46
CA VAL A 29 4.43 5.19 2.58
C VAL A 29 5.78 4.66 2.09
N ILE A 30 5.80 3.83 1.04
CA ILE A 30 7.05 3.22 0.56
C ILE A 30 8.06 4.29 0.09
N PRO A 31 7.71 5.23 -0.80
CA PRO A 31 8.62 6.32 -1.18
C PRO A 31 9.04 7.19 0.01
N ALA A 32 8.12 7.52 0.93
CA ALA A 32 8.45 8.35 2.08
C ALA A 32 9.50 7.67 2.99
N LEU A 33 9.35 6.37 3.27
CA LEU A 33 10.33 5.63 4.07
C LEU A 33 11.69 5.55 3.38
N ILE A 34 11.74 5.38 2.06
CA ILE A 34 13.00 5.29 1.31
C ILE A 34 13.68 6.65 1.21
N TYR A 35 12.97 7.66 0.72
CA TYR A 35 13.56 8.94 0.34
C TYR A 35 13.71 9.91 1.53
N LEU A 36 12.85 9.80 2.55
CA LEU A 36 12.91 10.69 3.72
C LEU A 36 13.64 10.05 4.90
N LEU A 37 13.57 8.71 5.05
CA LEU A 37 14.17 7.99 6.18
C LEU A 37 15.33 7.06 5.78
N GLY A 38 15.64 6.95 4.48
CA GLY A 38 16.78 6.16 4.01
C GLY A 38 16.58 4.64 4.09
N TYR A 39 15.34 4.16 4.18
CA TYR A 39 15.07 2.73 4.31
C TYR A 39 15.43 1.98 3.02
N SER A 40 15.89 0.74 3.16
CA SER A 40 16.00 -0.16 2.01
C SER A 40 14.61 -0.52 1.46
N GLN A 41 14.53 -0.94 0.19
CA GLN A 41 13.25 -1.33 -0.43
C GLN A 41 12.53 -2.42 0.39
N HIS A 42 13.24 -3.45 0.84
CA HIS A 42 12.65 -4.53 1.64
C HIS A 42 12.14 -4.02 2.99
N LEU A 43 12.91 -3.17 3.68
CA LEU A 43 12.48 -2.64 4.97
C LEU A 43 11.26 -1.73 4.81
N ALA A 44 11.28 -0.82 3.85
CA ALA A 44 10.14 0.06 3.55
C ALA A 44 8.87 -0.76 3.20
N GLN A 45 9.01 -1.80 2.38
CA GLN A 45 7.88 -2.64 1.98
C GLN A 45 7.36 -3.48 3.16
N GLY A 46 8.24 -4.08 3.96
CA GLY A 46 7.87 -4.82 5.15
C GLY A 46 7.16 -3.96 6.20
N THR A 47 7.71 -2.77 6.50
CA THR A 47 7.10 -1.80 7.42
C THR A 47 5.73 -1.34 6.91
N THR A 48 5.61 -1.06 5.62
CA THR A 48 4.34 -0.67 5.00
C THR A 48 3.30 -1.79 5.10
N LEU A 49 3.68 -3.04 4.81
CA LEU A 49 2.78 -4.18 4.94
C LEU A 49 2.33 -4.38 6.38
N GLY A 50 3.24 -4.31 7.37
CA GLY A 50 2.88 -4.37 8.78
C GLY A 50 1.88 -3.29 9.21
N LEU A 51 2.07 -2.06 8.72
CA LEU A 51 1.13 -0.96 8.91
C LEU A 51 -0.25 -1.23 8.28
N MET A 52 -0.28 -1.81 7.08
CA MET A 52 -1.53 -2.10 6.35
C MET A 52 -2.38 -3.18 7.03
N VAL A 53 -1.77 -4.12 7.76
CA VAL A 53 -2.48 -5.25 8.39
C VAL A 53 -3.33 -4.83 9.60
N LEU A 54 -2.86 -3.88 10.43
CA LEU A 54 -3.45 -3.68 11.77
C LEU A 54 -4.61 -2.66 11.86
N PRO A 55 -4.71 -1.57 11.05
CA PRO A 55 -5.91 -0.71 11.12
C PRO A 55 -6.37 0.05 9.86
N ILE A 56 -5.52 0.25 8.82
CA ILE A 56 -5.77 1.29 7.80
C ILE A 56 -7.04 1.03 6.99
N GLY A 57 -7.21 -0.20 6.49
CA GLY A 57 -8.36 -0.54 5.66
C GLY A 57 -9.66 -0.54 6.45
N LEU A 58 -9.63 -0.86 7.74
CA LEU A 58 -10.83 -1.11 8.53
C LEU A 58 -11.66 0.17 8.73
N ALA A 59 -11.04 1.28 9.11
CA ALA A 59 -11.77 2.52 9.34
C ALA A 59 -12.47 3.04 8.07
N ALA A 60 -11.77 3.02 6.93
CA ALA A 60 -12.34 3.39 5.65
C ALA A 60 -13.43 2.39 5.21
N ALA A 61 -13.16 1.09 5.29
CA ALA A 61 -14.12 0.05 4.92
C ALA A 61 -15.42 0.12 5.75
N LEU A 62 -15.33 0.43 7.04
CA LEU A 62 -16.49 0.64 7.90
C LEU A 62 -17.35 1.83 7.42
N GLU A 63 -16.73 2.93 7.01
CA GLU A 63 -17.47 4.08 6.47
C GLU A 63 -18.12 3.74 5.12
N TYR A 64 -17.39 3.10 4.20
CA TYR A 64 -17.98 2.62 2.94
C TYR A 64 -19.09 1.59 3.16
N HIS A 65 -18.96 0.72 4.16
CA HIS A 65 -19.99 -0.26 4.51
C HIS A 65 -21.27 0.41 5.02
N LYS A 66 -21.15 1.39 5.92
CA LYS A 66 -22.30 2.17 6.42
C LYS A 66 -23.06 2.87 5.30
N LYS A 67 -22.38 3.24 4.20
CA LYS A 67 -22.96 3.88 3.03
C LYS A 67 -23.45 2.88 1.96
N GLY A 68 -23.33 1.58 2.20
CA GLY A 68 -23.77 0.53 1.26
C GLY A 68 -22.82 0.29 0.08
N PHE A 69 -21.60 0.83 0.11
CA PHE A 69 -20.60 0.71 -0.95
C PHE A 69 -19.55 -0.38 -0.70
N LEU A 70 -19.84 -1.35 0.19
CA LEU A 70 -18.95 -2.48 0.47
C LEU A 70 -19.67 -3.80 0.24
N ASP A 71 -19.21 -4.56 -0.75
CA ASP A 71 -19.54 -5.99 -0.86
C ASP A 71 -18.67 -6.78 0.13
N VAL A 72 -19.25 -7.08 1.29
CA VAL A 72 -18.56 -7.79 2.38
C VAL A 72 -18.17 -9.20 1.96
N ARG A 73 -18.98 -9.87 1.14
CA ARG A 73 -18.70 -11.26 0.72
C ARG A 73 -17.49 -11.29 -0.21
N ALA A 74 -17.47 -10.41 -1.21
CA ALA A 74 -16.33 -10.28 -2.11
C ALA A 74 -15.06 -9.90 -1.33
N ALA A 75 -15.16 -8.93 -0.40
CA ALA A 75 -14.04 -8.49 0.42
C ALA A 75 -13.44 -9.64 1.26
N LEU A 76 -14.27 -10.46 1.91
CA LEU A 76 -13.81 -11.59 2.72
C LEU A 76 -13.14 -12.69 1.89
N ILE A 77 -13.74 -13.06 0.74
CA ILE A 77 -13.15 -14.08 -0.15
C ILE A 77 -11.78 -13.59 -0.64
N MET A 78 -11.70 -12.34 -1.09
CA MET A 78 -10.45 -11.75 -1.53
C MET A 78 -9.43 -11.68 -0.40
N ALA A 79 -9.83 -11.31 0.82
CA ALA A 79 -8.92 -11.24 1.97
C ALA A 79 -8.26 -12.59 2.27
N VAL A 80 -9.02 -13.70 2.23
CA VAL A 80 -8.48 -15.04 2.48
C VAL A 80 -7.44 -15.43 1.42
N VAL A 81 -7.78 -15.27 0.14
CA VAL A 81 -6.86 -15.64 -0.95
C VAL A 81 -5.66 -14.67 -1.03
N PHE A 82 -5.87 -13.40 -0.67
CA PHE A 82 -4.83 -12.38 -0.61
C PHE A 82 -3.73 -12.75 0.38
N VAL A 83 -4.07 -13.31 1.55
CA VAL A 83 -3.06 -13.76 2.52
C VAL A 83 -2.10 -14.76 1.88
N ILE A 84 -2.61 -15.75 1.16
CA ILE A 84 -1.79 -16.76 0.48
C ILE A 84 -0.91 -16.10 -0.59
N GLY A 85 -1.51 -15.28 -1.45
CA GLY A 85 -0.77 -14.57 -2.52
C GLY A 85 0.32 -13.64 -1.98
N SER A 86 0.02 -12.87 -0.93
CA SER A 86 0.97 -11.96 -0.27
C SER A 86 2.12 -12.71 0.39
N TYR A 87 1.85 -13.87 0.99
CA TYR A 87 2.88 -14.70 1.60
C TYR A 87 3.82 -15.29 0.55
N MET A 88 3.29 -15.85 -0.54
CA MET A 88 4.11 -16.35 -1.64
C MET A 88 4.90 -15.22 -2.32
N GLY A 89 4.24 -14.09 -2.61
CA GLY A 89 4.87 -12.93 -3.21
C GLY A 89 5.98 -12.34 -2.35
N SER A 90 5.80 -12.27 -1.02
CA SER A 90 6.86 -11.77 -0.11
C SER A 90 8.07 -12.69 -0.10
N LYS A 91 7.90 -14.02 -0.12
CA LYS A 91 9.02 -14.96 -0.24
C LYS A 91 9.83 -14.73 -1.51
N MET A 92 9.17 -14.54 -2.65
CA MET A 92 9.85 -14.23 -3.91
C MET A 92 10.53 -12.87 -3.87
N ALA A 93 9.85 -11.85 -3.33
CA ALA A 93 10.38 -10.49 -3.25
C ALA A 93 11.65 -10.40 -2.39
N LEU A 94 11.75 -11.20 -1.33
CA LEU A 94 12.94 -11.27 -0.47
C LEU A 94 14.15 -11.93 -1.14
N GLN A 95 13.98 -12.60 -2.28
CA GLN A 95 15.06 -13.21 -3.06
C GLN A 95 15.57 -12.29 -4.18
N VAL A 96 14.85 -11.20 -4.47
CA VAL A 96 15.19 -10.23 -5.51
C VAL A 96 15.94 -9.07 -4.89
N ASP A 97 16.98 -8.57 -5.54
CA ASP A 97 17.72 -7.42 -5.01
C ASP A 97 16.85 -6.15 -4.94
N ALA A 98 17.18 -5.27 -3.99
CA ALA A 98 16.41 -4.06 -3.72
C ALA A 98 16.28 -3.11 -4.92
N VAL A 99 17.27 -3.06 -5.82
CA VAL A 99 17.25 -2.16 -6.99
C VAL A 99 16.25 -2.68 -8.02
N THR A 100 16.29 -3.98 -8.32
CA THR A 100 15.34 -4.63 -9.22
C THR A 100 13.91 -4.52 -8.69
N LEU A 101 13.71 -4.77 -7.39
CA LEU A 101 12.39 -4.66 -6.77
C LEU A 101 11.85 -3.21 -6.82
N ARG A 102 12.71 -2.22 -6.57
CA ARG A 102 12.35 -0.79 -6.68
C ARG A 102 12.00 -0.40 -8.12
N LYS A 103 12.76 -0.86 -9.11
CA LYS A 103 12.46 -0.61 -10.54
C LYS A 103 11.13 -1.25 -10.93
N GLY A 104 10.88 -2.50 -10.52
CA GLY A 104 9.61 -3.19 -10.77
C GLY A 104 8.41 -2.43 -10.18
N PHE A 105 8.53 -1.96 -8.95
CA PHE A 105 7.50 -1.12 -8.32
C PHE A 105 7.26 0.18 -9.10
N ALA A 106 8.32 0.88 -9.53
CA ALA A 106 8.20 2.10 -10.31
C ALA A 106 7.51 1.86 -11.68
N VAL A 107 7.89 0.79 -12.38
CA VAL A 107 7.26 0.41 -13.66
C VAL A 107 5.77 0.13 -13.48
N LEU A 108 5.40 -0.61 -12.42
CA LEU A 108 3.99 -0.89 -12.11
C LEU A 108 3.21 0.40 -11.86
N LEU A 109 3.75 1.33 -11.07
CA LEU A 109 3.10 2.62 -10.80
C LEU A 109 2.89 3.44 -12.07
N VAL A 110 3.91 3.51 -12.94
CA VAL A 110 3.81 4.21 -14.23
C VAL A 110 2.75 3.55 -15.11
N ALA A 111 2.73 2.22 -15.20
CA ALA A 111 1.74 1.49 -15.98
C ALA A 111 0.30 1.76 -15.49
N ILE A 112 0.08 1.73 -14.17
CA ILE A 112 -1.22 2.06 -13.57
C ILE A 112 -1.59 3.52 -13.88
N ALA A 113 -0.67 4.47 -13.68
CA ALA A 113 -0.91 5.87 -13.93
C ALA A 113 -1.28 6.15 -15.40
N LEU A 114 -0.53 5.60 -16.35
CA LEU A 114 -0.81 5.72 -17.77
C LEU A 114 -2.16 5.11 -18.12
N LYS A 115 -2.44 3.90 -17.62
CA LYS A 115 -3.72 3.24 -17.86
C LYS A 115 -4.87 4.11 -17.35
N MET A 116 -4.82 4.62 -16.13
CA MET A 116 -5.86 5.49 -15.58
C MET A 116 -6.00 6.79 -16.36
N PHE A 117 -4.90 7.39 -16.80
CA PHE A 117 -4.92 8.65 -17.56
C PHE A 117 -5.58 8.50 -18.93
N PHE A 118 -5.29 7.40 -19.64
CA PHE A 118 -5.87 7.15 -20.97
C PHE A 118 -7.20 6.41 -20.92
N GLN A 119 -7.60 5.89 -19.77
CA GLN A 119 -8.87 5.21 -19.61
C GLN A 119 -10.01 6.24 -19.55
N THR A 120 -10.71 6.39 -20.68
CA THR A 120 -11.80 7.35 -20.87
C THR A 120 -13.20 6.80 -20.53
N ARG A 121 -13.26 5.57 -19.98
CA ARG A 121 -14.50 4.91 -19.53
C ARG A 121 -14.37 4.45 -18.09
#